data_AF-A0A1E4GRY9-F1
#
_entry.id   AF-A0A1E4GRY9-F1
#
_cell.length_a   1.000
_cell.length_b   1.000
_cell.length_c   1.000
_cell.angle_alpha   90.00
_cell.angle_beta   90.00
_cell.angle_gamma   90.00
#
_symmetry.space_group_name_H-M   'P 1'
#
loop_
_entity.id
_entity.type
_entity.pdbx_description
1 polymer ?
#
loop_
_entity_poly.entity_id
_entity_poly.type
_entity_poly.pdbx_seq_one_letter_code
_entity_poly.pdbx_strand_id
1 'polypeptide(L)'
;MNEIAYSTELIIRQPAQVIWRRLISFDEYPSWNPYQKVEGAANAGAKVRFSVNWGDVARKSVPARITAFDPPRRLEFTIGWIGFRERRWIELEPVEQGVRVRHGVRFTGWLAQIAFKHKLKIERLKPYYEAWGAALAGRGRSAAPPQNGRPLNRRQRRAARKKAGA
;
A
#
# COMPACT_ATOMS: atom_id res chain seq x y z
N MET A 1 5.29 -12.39 -20.01
CA MET A 1 4.85 -12.61 -18.61
C MET A 1 3.76 -11.61 -18.29
N ASN A 2 2.54 -12.07 -17.99
CA ASN A 2 1.44 -11.15 -17.67
C ASN A 2 1.67 -10.51 -16.30
N GLU A 3 1.79 -9.20 -16.28
CA GLU A 3 2.00 -8.45 -15.06
C GLU A 3 0.65 -8.04 -14.45
N ILE A 4 0.48 -8.26 -13.14
CA ILE A 4 -0.75 -7.87 -12.44
C ILE A 4 -0.49 -6.53 -11.77
N ALA A 5 -1.09 -5.47 -12.30
CA ALA A 5 -0.90 -4.12 -11.81
C ALA A 5 -2.22 -3.37 -11.66
N TYR A 6 -2.23 -2.43 -10.72
CA TYR A 6 -3.27 -1.42 -10.58
C TYR A 6 -2.61 -0.08 -10.30
N SER A 7 -3.10 0.98 -10.92
CA SER A 7 -2.67 2.34 -10.63
C SER A 7 -3.84 3.30 -10.75
N THR A 8 -3.73 4.40 -10.03
CA THR A 8 -4.67 5.52 -10.11
C THR A 8 -3.90 6.83 -9.99
N GLU A 9 -4.56 7.91 -10.35
CA GLU A 9 -4.01 9.25 -10.31
C GLU A 9 -5.00 10.26 -9.73
N LEU A 10 -4.46 11.33 -9.16
CA LEU A 10 -5.24 12.46 -8.68
C LEU A 10 -4.40 13.74 -8.69
N ILE A 11 -5.08 14.88 -8.76
CA ILE A 11 -4.46 16.19 -8.54
C ILE A 11 -4.73 16.62 -7.09
N ILE A 12 -3.68 17.06 -6.41
CA ILE A 12 -3.75 17.64 -5.07
C ILE A 12 -3.32 19.10 -5.16
N ARG A 13 -4.17 20.01 -4.67
CA ARG A 13 -3.89 21.47 -4.61
C ARG A 13 -2.94 21.82 -3.47
N GLN A 14 -1.78 21.18 -3.45
CA GLN A 14 -0.67 21.43 -2.53
C GLN A 14 0.65 21.28 -3.28
N PRO A 15 1.72 21.99 -2.88
CA PRO A 15 3.05 21.82 -3.48
C PRO A 15 3.58 20.39 -3.29
N ALA A 16 4.37 19.90 -4.27
CA ALA A 16 4.95 18.56 -4.22
C ALA A 16 5.78 18.31 -2.95
N GLN A 17 6.49 19.33 -2.44
CA GLN A 17 7.28 19.25 -1.20
C GLN A 17 6.42 19.01 0.04
N VAL A 18 5.21 19.56 0.08
CA VAL A 18 4.27 19.34 1.21
C VAL A 18 3.78 17.90 1.20
N ILE A 19 3.40 17.39 0.02
CA ILE A 19 2.97 16.01 -0.15
C ILE A 19 4.12 15.05 0.12
N TRP A 20 5.32 15.35 -0.37
CA TRP A 20 6.52 14.55 -0.11
C TRP A 20 6.81 14.44 1.38
N ARG A 21 6.80 15.55 2.12
CA ARG A 21 6.99 15.54 3.58
C ARG A 21 5.99 14.61 4.25
N ARG A 22 4.70 14.72 3.89
CA ARG A 22 3.65 13.82 4.39
C ARG A 22 3.90 12.34 4.05
N LEU A 23 4.47 12.04 2.89
CA LEU A 23 4.82 10.67 2.47
C LEU A 23 6.02 10.10 3.23
N ILE A 24 6.96 10.92 3.69
CA ILE A 24 8.16 10.43 4.40
C ILE A 24 8.05 10.53 5.92
N SER A 25 7.09 11.32 6.44
CA SER A 25 6.72 11.37 7.86
C SER A 25 5.91 10.14 8.28
N PHE A 26 6.54 8.96 8.29
CA PHE A 26 5.87 7.70 8.59
C PHE A 26 5.16 7.69 9.95
N ASP A 27 5.71 8.37 10.96
CA ASP A 27 5.11 8.48 12.29
C ASP A 27 3.82 9.31 12.31
N GLU A 28 3.63 10.19 11.31
CA GLU A 28 2.42 11.00 11.15
C GLU A 28 1.32 10.26 10.39
N TYR A 29 1.61 9.08 9.81
CA TYR A 29 0.62 8.32 9.04
C TYR A 29 -0.69 8.06 9.80
N PRO A 30 -0.71 7.74 11.10
CA PRO A 30 -1.96 7.55 11.83
C PRO A 30 -2.90 8.76 11.81
N SER A 31 -2.38 9.99 11.62
CA SER A 31 -3.20 11.20 11.58
C SER A 31 -3.97 11.39 10.28
N TRP A 32 -3.49 10.82 9.17
CA TRP A 32 -4.08 11.04 7.83
C TRP A 32 -4.32 9.76 7.03
N ASN A 33 -3.62 8.66 7.33
CA ASN A 33 -3.61 7.39 6.61
C ASN A 33 -4.02 6.20 7.48
N PRO A 34 -5.34 6.01 7.73
CA PRO A 34 -5.81 4.87 8.51
C PRO A 34 -5.64 3.51 7.79
N TYR A 35 -5.20 3.51 6.53
CA TYR A 35 -5.13 2.32 5.68
C TYR A 35 -3.74 1.68 5.64
N GLN A 36 -2.69 2.44 5.96
CA GLN A 36 -1.31 2.00 5.85
C GLN A 36 -0.49 2.54 7.02
N LYS A 37 0.34 1.67 7.59
CA LYS A 37 1.38 2.07 8.53
C LYS A 37 2.74 1.65 7.98
N VAL A 38 3.70 2.55 8.04
CA VAL A 38 5.11 2.26 7.75
C VAL A 38 5.89 2.60 9.01
N GLU A 39 6.84 1.76 9.40
CA GLU A 39 7.70 2.00 10.57
C GLU A 39 9.15 1.80 10.14
N GLY A 40 10.02 2.74 10.50
CA GLY A 40 11.42 2.77 10.11
C GLY A 40 11.83 4.11 9.51
N ALA A 41 13.02 4.18 8.91
CA ALA A 41 13.54 5.40 8.31
C ALA A 41 13.13 5.53 6.83
N ALA A 42 12.76 6.73 6.42
CA ALA A 42 12.47 7.07 5.02
C ALA A 42 13.78 7.42 4.28
N ASN A 43 14.58 6.39 3.96
CA ASN A 43 15.85 6.53 3.24
C ASN A 43 15.98 5.51 2.10
N ALA A 44 16.80 5.81 1.09
CA ALA A 44 17.11 4.87 0.02
C ALA A 44 17.63 3.53 0.57
N GLY A 45 17.05 2.42 0.12
CA GLY A 45 17.47 1.07 0.53
C GLY A 45 17.04 0.64 1.94
N ALA A 46 16.39 1.53 2.72
CA ALA A 46 16.01 1.25 4.10
C ALA A 46 15.06 0.04 4.20
N LYS A 47 15.29 -0.78 5.23
CA LYS A 47 14.35 -1.83 5.63
C LYS A 47 13.29 -1.19 6.53
N VAL A 48 12.02 -1.38 6.19
CA VAL A 48 10.89 -0.84 6.94
C VAL A 48 9.90 -1.95 7.26
N ARG A 49 9.03 -1.69 8.22
CA ARG A 49 7.88 -2.54 8.54
C ARG A 49 6.63 -1.92 7.93
N PHE A 50 5.89 -2.71 7.16
CA PHE A 50 4.75 -2.24 6.39
C PHE A 50 3.49 -2.99 6.83
N SER A 51 2.45 -2.25 7.17
CA SER A 51 1.14 -2.80 7.56
C SER A 51 0.06 -2.18 6.70
N VAL A 52 -0.97 -2.96 6.38
CA VAL A 52 -2.12 -2.50 5.59
C VAL A 52 -3.40 -2.90 6.28
N ASN A 53 -4.34 -1.97 6.37
CA ASN A 53 -5.65 -2.18 6.91
C ASN A 53 -6.72 -2.03 5.80
N TRP A 54 -7.47 -3.10 5.57
CA TRP A 54 -8.56 -3.20 4.61
C TRP A 54 -9.89 -3.46 5.34
N GLY A 55 -10.22 -2.62 6.32
CA GLY A 55 -11.43 -2.75 7.14
C GLY A 55 -11.39 -4.04 7.94
N ASP A 56 -12.17 -5.04 7.54
CA ASP A 56 -12.25 -6.36 8.20
C ASP A 56 -10.97 -7.20 8.05
N VAL A 57 -10.04 -6.78 7.18
CA VAL A 57 -8.78 -7.48 6.90
C VAL A 57 -7.60 -6.58 7.23
N ALA A 58 -7.04 -6.74 8.43
CA ALA A 58 -5.75 -6.17 8.79
C ALA A 58 -4.61 -7.14 8.42
N ARG A 59 -3.67 -6.69 7.58
CA ARG A 59 -2.41 -7.39 7.34
C ARG A 59 -1.47 -7.08 8.49
N LYS A 60 -0.93 -8.14 9.13
CA LYS A 60 0.14 -8.01 10.11
C LYS A 60 1.34 -7.30 9.48
N SER A 61 2.08 -6.54 10.30
CA SER A 61 3.33 -5.87 9.92
C SER A 61 4.31 -6.84 9.24
N VAL A 62 4.66 -6.57 7.98
CA VAL A 62 5.61 -7.36 7.17
C VAL A 62 6.87 -6.57 6.84
N PRO A 63 8.03 -7.21 6.64
CA PRO A 63 9.21 -6.51 6.17
C PRO A 63 9.03 -6.02 4.73
N ALA A 64 9.50 -4.80 4.47
CA ALA A 64 9.58 -4.18 3.17
C ALA A 64 10.92 -3.45 3.01
N ARG A 65 11.27 -3.09 1.78
CA ARG A 65 12.44 -2.28 1.46
C ARG A 65 12.04 -1.08 0.63
N ILE A 66 12.59 0.09 0.91
CA ILE A 66 12.48 1.26 0.05
C ILE A 66 13.41 1.06 -1.15
N THR A 67 12.84 0.82 -2.34
CA THR A 67 13.58 0.50 -3.57
C THR A 67 13.75 1.70 -4.50
N ALA A 68 12.97 2.76 -4.31
CA ALA A 68 13.21 4.06 -4.92
C ALA A 68 12.93 5.15 -3.88
N PHE A 69 13.83 6.13 -3.80
CA PHE A 69 13.71 7.30 -2.93
C PHE A 69 14.38 8.47 -3.64
N ASP A 70 13.59 9.22 -4.40
CA ASP A 70 14.03 10.36 -5.19
C ASP A 70 13.17 11.58 -4.80
N PRO A 71 13.60 12.39 -3.80
CA PRO A 71 12.83 13.53 -3.34
C PRO A 71 12.71 14.65 -4.38
N PRO A 72 11.55 15.31 -4.54
CA PRO A 72 10.22 14.94 -4.05
C PRO A 72 9.44 14.08 -5.06
N ARG A 73 10.10 13.43 -6.02
CA ARG A 73 9.48 12.85 -7.22
C ARG A 73 8.99 11.42 -7.08
N ARG A 74 9.71 10.54 -6.37
CA ARG A 74 9.40 9.10 -6.39
C ARG A 74 9.71 8.38 -5.08
N LEU A 75 8.77 7.57 -4.63
CA LEU A 75 8.91 6.66 -3.50
C LEU A 75 8.40 5.28 -3.90
N GLU A 76 9.19 4.24 -3.66
CA GLU A 76 8.79 2.86 -3.97
C GLU A 76 9.15 1.91 -2.83
N PHE A 77 8.22 1.02 -2.51
CA PHE A 77 8.37 -0.06 -1.55
C PHE A 77 8.28 -1.40 -2.27
N THR A 78 9.20 -2.30 -1.96
CA THR A 78 9.12 -3.71 -2.33
C THR A 78 8.83 -4.56 -1.10
N ILE A 79 7.78 -5.37 -1.18
CA ILE A 79 7.31 -6.31 -0.15
C ILE A 79 7.36 -7.73 -0.74
N GLY A 80 7.73 -8.71 0.07
CA GLY A 80 7.69 -10.12 -0.31
C GLY A 80 9.05 -10.73 -0.64
N TRP A 81 9.04 -11.83 -1.39
CA TRP A 81 10.19 -12.71 -1.64
C TRP A 81 10.21 -13.18 -3.11
N ILE A 82 11.14 -14.06 -3.49
CA ILE A 82 11.41 -14.36 -4.91
C ILE A 82 10.20 -14.99 -5.65
N GLY A 83 9.30 -15.69 -4.95
CA GLY A 83 8.10 -16.30 -5.53
C GLY A 83 6.85 -15.40 -5.54
N PHE A 84 6.82 -14.34 -4.72
CA PHE A 84 5.72 -13.36 -4.66
C PHE A 84 6.29 -12.00 -4.27
N ARG A 85 6.29 -11.05 -5.20
CA ARG A 85 6.78 -9.69 -4.98
C ARG A 85 5.68 -8.68 -5.26
N GLU A 86 5.49 -7.80 -4.31
CA GLU A 86 4.57 -6.67 -4.36
C GLU A 86 5.39 -5.38 -4.38
N ARG A 87 5.29 -4.60 -5.47
CA ARG A 87 5.93 -3.30 -5.61
C ARG A 87 4.88 -2.21 -5.54
N ARG A 88 4.95 -1.35 -4.53
CA ARG A 88 4.09 -0.17 -4.36
C ARG A 88 4.89 1.05 -4.71
N TRP A 89 4.38 1.86 -5.62
CA TRP A 89 5.09 3.04 -6.11
C TRP A 89 4.19 4.27 -6.02
N ILE A 90 4.82 5.41 -5.79
CA ILE A 90 4.21 6.74 -5.73
C ILE A 90 5.13 7.68 -6.50
N GLU A 91 4.55 8.45 -7.41
CA GLU A 91 5.20 9.44 -8.25
C GLU A 91 4.49 10.78 -8.07
N LEU A 92 5.27 11.83 -7.87
CA LEU A 92 4.82 13.21 -7.73
C LEU A 92 5.36 14.03 -8.90
N GLU A 93 4.45 14.64 -9.64
CA GLU A 93 4.76 15.53 -10.76
C GLU A 93 4.14 16.91 -10.47
N PRO A 94 4.95 17.96 -10.25
CA PRO A 94 4.43 19.32 -10.10
C PRO A 94 3.61 19.72 -11.33
N VAL A 95 2.46 20.35 -11.10
CA VAL A 95 1.58 20.91 -12.14
C VAL A 95 1.16 22.31 -11.72
N GLU A 96 0.62 23.10 -12.65
CA GLU A 96 0.28 24.51 -12.42
C GLU A 96 -0.50 24.76 -11.12
N GLN A 97 -1.48 23.90 -10.80
CA GLN A 97 -2.34 24.03 -9.62
C GLN A 97 -2.02 23.02 -8.51
N GLY A 98 -0.76 22.60 -8.36
CA GLY A 98 -0.31 21.75 -7.26
C GLY A 98 0.56 20.59 -7.71
N VAL A 99 0.13 19.36 -7.43
CA VAL A 99 0.89 18.16 -7.79
C VAL A 99 -0.05 17.07 -8.31
N ARG A 100 0.34 16.47 -9.44
CA ARG A 100 -0.23 15.21 -9.91
C ARG A 100 0.44 14.09 -9.15
N VAL A 101 -0.36 13.31 -8.44
CA VAL A 101 0.08 12.11 -7.73
C VAL A 101 -0.36 10.90 -8.54
N ARG A 102 0.60 10.11 -9.00
CA ARG A 102 0.34 8.79 -9.58
C ARG A 102 0.84 7.75 -8.60
N HIS A 103 0.03 6.75 -8.31
CA HIS A 103 0.45 5.68 -7.42
C HIS A 103 -0.20 4.37 -7.77
N GLY A 104 0.43 3.28 -7.38
CA GLY A 104 -0.06 1.97 -7.73
C GLY A 104 0.69 0.83 -7.08
N VAL A 105 0.31 -0.35 -7.51
CA VAL A 105 0.93 -1.59 -7.11
C VAL A 105 1.07 -2.53 -8.27
N ARG A 106 2.13 -3.33 -8.19
CA ARG A 106 2.51 -4.30 -9.19
C ARG A 106 2.93 -5.58 -8.50
N PHE A 107 2.29 -6.68 -8.90
CA PHE A 107 2.56 -8.01 -8.38
C PHE A 107 3.30 -8.82 -9.43
N THR A 108 4.41 -9.43 -9.03
CA THR A 108 5.21 -10.31 -9.88
C THR A 108 5.51 -11.63 -9.16
N GLY A 109 5.87 -12.65 -9.94
CA GLY A 109 6.11 -14.01 -9.47
C GLY A 109 4.97 -14.97 -9.81
N TRP A 110 5.30 -16.26 -9.88
CA TRP A 110 4.37 -17.32 -10.29
C TRP A 110 3.21 -17.51 -9.28
N LEU A 111 3.47 -17.34 -7.97
CA LEU A 111 2.42 -17.39 -6.95
C LEU A 111 1.45 -16.21 -7.04
N ALA A 112 1.90 -15.05 -7.52
CA ALA A 112 1.00 -13.91 -7.75
C ALA A 112 -0.04 -14.26 -8.83
N GLN A 113 0.38 -14.93 -9.90
CA GLN A 113 -0.52 -15.38 -10.97
C GLN A 113 -1.61 -16.31 -10.43
N ILE A 114 -1.22 -17.30 -9.62
CA ILE A 114 -2.17 -18.25 -9.01
C ILE A 114 -3.13 -17.51 -8.06
N ALA A 115 -2.61 -16.61 -7.22
CA ALA A 115 -3.43 -15.87 -6.27
C ALA A 115 -4.48 -14.99 -6.96
N PHE A 116 -4.13 -14.32 -8.07
CA PHE A 116 -5.05 -13.48 -8.81
C PHE A 116 -5.98 -14.26 -9.76
N LYS A 117 -5.55 -15.41 -10.26
CA LYS A 117 -6.42 -16.31 -11.04
C LYS A 117 -7.57 -16.88 -10.19
N HIS A 118 -7.33 -17.13 -8.89
CA HIS A 118 -8.28 -17.89 -8.06
C HIS A 118 -8.93 -17.10 -6.91
N LYS A 119 -8.34 -16.02 -6.40
CA LYS A 119 -8.79 -15.39 -5.13
C LYS A 119 -8.73 -13.86 -5.08
N LEU A 120 -7.77 -13.24 -5.74
CA LEU A 120 -7.56 -11.79 -5.74
C LEU A 120 -7.99 -11.20 -7.08
N LYS A 121 -8.94 -10.27 -7.06
CA LYS A 121 -9.38 -9.52 -8.25
C LYS A 121 -8.73 -8.14 -8.21
N ILE A 122 -8.18 -7.66 -9.34
CA ILE A 122 -7.54 -6.35 -9.43
C ILE A 122 -8.53 -5.24 -9.02
N GLU A 123 -9.80 -5.43 -9.36
CA GLU A 123 -10.91 -4.54 -9.04
C GLU A 123 -11.08 -4.34 -7.53
N ARG A 124 -10.65 -5.30 -6.69
CA ARG A 124 -10.68 -5.16 -5.23
C ARG A 124 -9.65 -4.19 -4.68
N LEU A 125 -8.62 -3.85 -5.46
CA LEU A 125 -7.60 -2.87 -5.06
C LEU A 125 -8.12 -1.44 -5.21
N LYS A 126 -8.97 -1.19 -6.21
CA LYS A 126 -9.45 0.15 -6.58
C LYS A 126 -9.96 0.98 -5.39
N PRO A 127 -10.92 0.50 -4.56
CA PRO A 127 -11.45 1.31 -3.46
C PRO A 127 -10.38 1.75 -2.45
N TYR A 128 -9.40 0.90 -2.17
CA TYR A 128 -8.31 1.23 -1.24
C TYR A 128 -7.34 2.24 -1.81
N TYR A 129 -6.94 2.09 -3.08
CA TYR A 129 -5.99 3.03 -3.70
C TYR A 129 -6.63 4.41 -3.85
N GLU A 130 -7.90 4.48 -4.24
CA GLU A 130 -8.66 5.73 -4.27
C GLU A 130 -8.79 6.35 -2.87
N ALA A 131 -9.11 5.55 -1.85
CA ALA A 131 -9.21 6.04 -0.48
C ALA A 131 -7.87 6.54 0.07
N TRP A 132 -6.77 5.84 -0.23
CA TRP A 132 -5.41 6.25 0.14
C TRP A 132 -5.03 7.58 -0.53
N GLY A 133 -5.34 7.76 -1.82
CA GLY A 133 -5.12 9.01 -2.53
C GLY A 133 -5.95 10.15 -1.93
N ALA A 134 -7.22 9.90 -1.63
CA ALA A 134 -8.08 10.88 -0.96
C ALA A 134 -7.54 11.25 0.43
N ALA A 135 -7.08 10.28 1.23
CA ALA A 135 -6.42 10.51 2.52
C ALA A 135 -5.19 11.40 2.40
N LEU A 136 -4.31 11.10 1.44
CA LEU A 136 -3.12 11.93 1.17
C LEU A 136 -3.52 13.38 0.85
N ALA A 137 -4.62 13.56 0.11
CA ALA A 137 -5.18 14.86 -0.23
C ALA A 137 -5.94 15.56 0.93
N GLY A 138 -6.02 14.96 2.13
CA GLY A 138 -6.79 15.47 3.25
C GLY A 138 -8.30 15.28 3.12
N ARG A 139 -8.76 14.42 2.22
CA ARG A 139 -10.17 14.07 1.94
C ARG A 139 -10.52 12.64 2.38
N GLY A 140 -9.62 11.98 3.09
CA GLY A 140 -9.79 10.59 3.50
C GLY A 140 -10.85 10.41 4.58
N ARG A 141 -11.49 9.24 4.61
CA ARG A 141 -12.37 8.84 5.71
C ARG A 141 -11.53 8.30 6.87
N SER A 142 -12.08 8.33 8.08
CA SER A 142 -11.44 7.74 9.26
C SER A 142 -11.35 6.21 9.23
N ALA A 143 -12.05 5.53 8.31
CA ALA A 143 -12.14 4.08 8.22
C ALA A 143 -11.82 3.54 6.81
N ALA A 144 -11.11 2.41 6.76
CA ALA A 144 -10.75 1.69 5.54
C ALA A 144 -11.98 1.24 4.75
N PRO A 145 -12.02 1.43 3.42
CA PRO A 145 -13.10 0.87 2.61
C PRO A 145 -13.08 -0.66 2.75
N PRO A 146 -14.24 -1.30 2.96
CA PRO A 146 -14.31 -2.75 3.06
C PRO A 146 -13.84 -3.37 1.74
N GLN A 147 -13.05 -4.44 1.81
CA GLN A 147 -12.90 -5.30 0.64
C GLN A 147 -14.23 -6.01 0.42
N ASN A 148 -14.82 -5.86 -0.77
CA ASN A 148 -15.95 -6.70 -1.17
C ASN A 148 -15.47 -8.16 -1.30
N GLY A 149 -15.64 -8.94 -0.22
CA GLY A 149 -15.28 -10.36 -0.12
C GLY A 149 -15.16 -10.85 1.33
N ARG A 150 -15.63 -12.08 1.62
CA ARG A 150 -15.67 -12.64 2.98
C ARG A 150 -14.28 -12.66 3.65
N PRO A 151 -14.11 -12.08 4.85
CA PRO A 151 -12.87 -12.24 5.62
C PRO A 151 -12.66 -13.71 6.03
N LEU A 152 -11.40 -14.17 6.09
CA LEU A 152 -11.07 -15.50 6.64
C LEU A 152 -11.55 -15.58 8.10
N ASN A 153 -12.40 -16.58 8.37
CA ASN A 153 -13.23 -16.59 9.57
C ASN A 153 -12.43 -17.05 10.82
N ARG A 154 -12.86 -16.59 12.00
CA ARG A 154 -12.12 -16.71 13.29
C ARG A 154 -11.75 -18.16 13.67
N ARG A 155 -12.54 -19.15 13.22
CA ARG A 155 -12.27 -20.59 13.40
C ARG A 155 -11.02 -21.06 12.66
N GLN A 156 -10.82 -20.62 11.41
CA GLN A 156 -9.61 -20.95 10.62
C GLN A 156 -8.36 -20.32 11.25
N ARG A 157 -8.49 -19.13 11.84
CA ARG A 157 -7.40 -18.45 12.56
C ARG A 157 -6.98 -19.19 13.85
N ARG A 158 -7.94 -19.78 14.58
CA ARG A 158 -7.67 -20.56 15.80
C ARG A 158 -7.09 -21.95 15.50
N ALA A 159 -7.58 -22.64 14.47
CA ALA A 159 -7.06 -23.95 14.07
C ALA A 159 -5.58 -23.89 13.62
N ALA A 160 -5.19 -22.84 12.89
CA ALA A 160 -3.80 -22.63 12.48
C ALA A 160 -2.85 -22.31 13.66
N ARG A 161 -3.37 -21.70 14.75
CA ARG A 161 -2.61 -21.45 15.98
C ARG A 161 -2.44 -22.70 16.83
N LYS A 162 -3.44 -23.60 16.87
CA LYS A 162 -3.38 -24.85 17.63
C LYS A 162 -2.42 -25.89 17.03
N LYS A 163 -2.17 -25.85 15.72
CA LYS A 163 -1.21 -26.73 15.02
C LYS A 163 0.26 -26.29 15.12
N ALA A 164 0.53 -25.11 15.68
CA ALA A 164 1.87 -24.52 15.77
C ALA A 164 2.46 -24.56 17.19
N GLY A 165 1.89 -25.38 18.07
CA GLY A 165 2.32 -25.55 19.47
C GLY A 165 2.27 -27.01 19.94
N ALA A 166 2.33 -27.97 19.02
CA ALA A 166 2.48 -29.40 19.28
C ALA A 166 3.50 -29.96 18.28
#